data_AF-A0A183L440-F1
#
_entry.id   AF-A0A183L440-F1
#
_cell.length_a   1.000
_cell.length_b   1.000
_cell.length_c   1.000
_cell.angle_alpha   90.00
_cell.angle_beta   90.00
_cell.angle_gamma   90.00
#
_symmetry.space_group_name_H-M   'P 1'
#
loop_
_entity.id
_entity.type
_entity.pdbx_description
1 polymer ?
#
loop_
_entity_poly.entity_id
_entity_poly.type
_entity_poly.pdbx_seq_one_letter_code
_entity_poly.pdbx_strand_id
1 'polypeptide(L)'
;MKDSVDTQLRDQQDGFCKDQSCTDQIGTLRITVEQSIEWNSLLYITFVDYEKAFYFMDRTTLQKLLRHYGVSQKIVNIIQNSYDGLNCKILHGGQVTDTFEVKTGVSQGYLLSHFLFLLVIDWIMKTSTSGEKHGIQWTARIQLDDLDLVDEHSGSDADVKARIGEARAAYLQLKNI
;
A
#
# COMPACT_ATOMS: atom_id res chain seq x y z
N MET A 1 2.85 -14.11 12.11
CA MET A 1 1.81 -13.05 12.03
C MET A 1 1.77 -12.51 10.61
N LYS A 2 2.88 -11.95 10.12
CA LYS A 2 3.00 -11.44 8.74
C LYS A 2 2.55 -12.47 7.69
N ASP A 3 3.14 -13.67 7.67
CA ASP A 3 2.79 -14.72 6.69
C ASP A 3 1.30 -15.12 6.66
N SER A 4 0.60 -15.03 7.80
CA SER A 4 -0.84 -15.37 7.88
C SER A 4 -1.76 -14.23 7.43
N VAL A 5 -1.22 -13.00 7.39
CA VAL A 5 -1.93 -11.79 7.00
C VAL A 5 -1.62 -11.46 5.53
N ASP A 6 -0.39 -11.70 5.09
CA ASP A 6 0.04 -11.54 3.70
C ASP A 6 -0.85 -12.36 2.74
N THR A 7 -1.27 -13.57 3.12
CA THR A 7 -2.23 -14.38 2.33
C THR A 7 -3.63 -13.79 2.21
N GLN A 8 -3.94 -12.76 3.01
CA GLN A 8 -5.23 -12.07 2.99
C GLN A 8 -5.15 -10.71 2.32
N LEU A 9 -3.96 -10.16 2.05
CA LEU A 9 -3.81 -8.88 1.34
C LEU A 9 -4.20 -9.02 -0.12
N ARG A 10 -4.58 -7.92 -0.77
CA ARG A 10 -4.80 -7.89 -2.23
C ARG A 10 -3.47 -8.04 -2.99
N ASP A 11 -3.54 -8.70 -4.14
CA ASP A 11 -2.40 -8.89 -5.04
C ASP A 11 -1.87 -7.57 -5.63
N GLN A 12 -2.71 -6.53 -5.69
CA GLN A 12 -2.39 -5.20 -6.19
C GLN A 12 -1.61 -4.32 -5.20
N GLN A 13 -1.49 -4.77 -3.94
CA GLN A 13 -0.85 -4.01 -2.87
C GLN A 13 0.64 -4.37 -2.80
N ASP A 14 1.51 -3.55 -3.42
CA ASP A 14 2.96 -3.79 -3.41
C ASP A 14 3.72 -3.06 -2.29
N GLY A 15 3.08 -2.12 -1.60
CA GLY A 15 3.69 -1.35 -0.52
C GLY A 15 4.02 -2.19 0.70
N PHE A 16 5.28 -2.20 1.15
CA PHE A 16 5.80 -2.91 2.34
C PHE A 16 5.63 -4.45 2.33
N CYS A 17 5.26 -5.00 1.18
CA CYS A 17 5.16 -6.43 0.93
C CYS A 17 6.51 -7.01 0.51
N LYS A 18 6.71 -8.31 0.76
CA LYS A 18 7.98 -8.96 0.44
C LYS A 18 8.03 -9.21 -1.07
N ASP A 19 9.20 -8.98 -1.67
CA ASP A 19 9.48 -9.24 -3.09
C ASP A 19 8.70 -8.33 -4.08
N GLN A 20 8.16 -7.21 -3.59
CA GLN A 20 7.45 -6.19 -4.37
C GLN A 20 8.18 -4.84 -4.28
N SER A 21 8.27 -4.11 -5.40
CA SER A 21 9.03 -2.86 -5.51
C SER A 21 8.22 -1.75 -6.16
N CYS A 22 8.41 -0.52 -5.70
CA CYS A 22 7.87 0.70 -6.34
C CYS A 22 8.22 0.77 -7.84
N THR A 23 9.37 0.21 -8.22
CA THR A 23 9.78 0.02 -9.61
C THR A 23 8.77 -0.79 -10.44
N ASP A 24 8.30 -1.91 -9.91
CA ASP A 24 7.40 -2.82 -10.62
C ASP A 24 6.03 -2.15 -10.84
N GLN A 25 5.61 -1.32 -9.89
CA GLN A 25 4.39 -0.52 -9.99
C GLN A 25 4.51 0.61 -11.01
N ILE A 26 5.61 1.36 -11.03
CA ILE A 26 5.86 2.37 -12.05
C ILE A 26 5.89 1.71 -13.45
N GLY A 27 6.50 0.53 -13.56
CA GLY A 27 6.48 -0.27 -14.79
C GLY A 27 5.05 -0.63 -15.22
N THR A 28 4.24 -1.13 -14.30
CA THR A 28 2.84 -1.48 -14.54
C THR A 28 2.01 -0.28 -14.98
N LEU A 29 2.12 0.85 -14.27
CA LEU A 29 1.43 2.10 -14.64
C LEU A 29 1.82 2.56 -16.06
N ARG A 30 3.11 2.52 -16.37
CA ARG A 30 3.63 2.91 -17.68
C ARG A 30 3.07 2.02 -18.80
N ILE A 31 3.00 0.71 -18.57
CA ILE A 31 2.41 -0.25 -19.51
C ILE A 31 0.91 0.03 -19.70
N THR A 32 0.16 0.26 -18.62
CA THR A 32 -1.27 0.58 -18.66
C THR A 32 -1.55 1.83 -19.50
N VAL A 33 -0.74 2.88 -19.32
CA VAL A 33 -0.83 4.12 -20.12
C VAL A 33 -0.48 3.88 -21.59
N GLU A 34 0.60 3.14 -21.87
CA GLU A 34 1.00 2.82 -23.25
C GLU A 34 -0.10 2.03 -23.98
N GLN A 35 -0.74 1.06 -23.32
CA GLN A 35 -1.84 0.27 -23.90
C GLN A 35 -3.10 1.09 -24.13
N SER A 36 -3.48 1.97 -23.20
CA SER A 36 -4.67 2.80 -23.40
C SER A 36 -4.52 3.70 -24.62
N ILE A 37 -3.31 4.21 -24.87
CA ILE A 37 -2.97 4.99 -26.06
C ILE A 37 -3.01 4.10 -27.32
N GLU A 38 -2.39 2.91 -27.30
CA GLU A 38 -2.35 1.99 -28.44
C GLU A 38 -3.76 1.56 -28.89
N TRP A 39 -4.65 1.28 -27.94
CA TRP A 39 -6.02 0.82 -28.21
C TRP A 39 -7.06 1.95 -28.26
N ASN A 40 -6.65 3.21 -28.13
CA ASN A 40 -7.56 4.36 -28.04
C ASN A 40 -8.68 4.15 -26.99
N SER A 41 -8.30 3.56 -25.86
CA SER A 41 -9.19 3.31 -24.72
C SER A 41 -9.16 4.48 -23.75
N LEU A 42 -10.31 4.78 -23.17
CA LEU A 42 -10.42 5.80 -22.12
C LEU A 42 -9.74 5.28 -20.84
N LEU A 43 -8.79 6.07 -20.31
CA LEU A 43 -8.07 5.78 -19.08
C LEU A 43 -8.15 6.98 -18.14
N TYR A 44 -8.52 6.73 -16.89
CA TYR A 44 -8.49 7.70 -15.80
C TYR A 44 -7.47 7.25 -14.76
N ILE A 45 -6.62 8.17 -14.30
CA ILE A 45 -5.60 7.91 -13.29
C ILE A 45 -5.82 8.90 -12.16
N THR A 46 -5.95 8.40 -10.93
CA THR A 46 -6.09 9.21 -9.73
C THR A 46 -4.98 8.86 -8.75
N PHE A 47 -4.24 9.86 -8.29
CA PHE A 47 -3.25 9.71 -7.22
C PHE A 47 -3.85 10.19 -5.91
N VAL A 48 -3.86 9.33 -4.90
CA VAL A 48 -4.37 9.63 -3.56
C VAL A 48 -3.20 9.62 -2.59
N ASP A 49 -2.93 10.77 -1.98
CA ASP A 49 -1.95 10.89 -0.89
C ASP A 49 -2.69 11.10 0.44
N TYR A 50 -2.30 10.35 1.46
CA TYR A 50 -2.93 10.41 2.78
C TYR A 50 -2.09 11.28 3.71
N GLU A 51 -2.50 12.54 3.89
CA GLU A 51 -1.80 13.46 4.79
C GLU A 51 -1.75 12.89 6.22
N LYS A 52 -0.54 12.69 6.75
CA LYS A 52 -0.31 12.29 8.15
C LYS A 52 -1.08 11.02 8.55
N ALA A 53 -1.20 10.06 7.63
CA ALA A 53 -2.04 8.88 7.80
C ALA A 53 -1.79 8.10 9.11
N PHE A 54 -0.53 8.05 9.57
CA PHE A 54 -0.17 7.39 10.83
C PHE A 54 -0.80 8.06 12.06
N TYR A 55 -1.03 9.38 12.05
CA TYR A 55 -1.49 10.15 13.20
C TYR A 55 -3.02 10.09 13.39
N PHE A 56 -3.76 9.78 12.31
CA PHE A 56 -5.22 9.76 12.29
C PHE A 56 -5.84 8.38 12.50
N MET A 57 -5.03 7.32 12.60
CA MET A 57 -5.57 5.97 12.82
C MET A 57 -6.25 5.85 14.20
N ASP A 58 -7.56 5.61 14.19
CA ASP A 58 -8.33 5.29 15.39
C ASP A 58 -7.98 3.88 15.91
N ARG A 59 -7.64 3.80 17.19
CA ARG A 59 -7.17 2.56 17.83
C ARG A 59 -8.25 1.49 17.92
N THR A 60 -9.52 1.91 18.07
CA THR A 60 -10.67 0.99 18.11
C THR A 60 -10.88 0.35 16.73
N THR A 61 -10.79 1.14 15.67
CA THR A 61 -10.87 0.70 14.28
C THR A 61 -9.73 -0.25 13.96
N LEU A 62 -8.51 0.09 14.37
CA LEU A 62 -7.34 -0.77 14.18
C LEU A 62 -7.47 -2.12 14.89
N GLN A 63 -8.05 -2.13 16.10
CA GLN A 63 -8.34 -3.37 16.83
C GLN A 63 -9.31 -4.27 16.05
N LYS A 64 -10.37 -3.69 15.47
CA LYS A 64 -11.35 -4.43 14.65
C LYS A 64 -10.70 -4.96 13.37
N LEU A 65 -9.88 -4.16 12.71
CA LEU A 65 -9.15 -4.55 11.50
C LEU A 65 -8.20 -5.71 11.76
N LEU A 66 -7.38 -5.65 12.82
CA LEU A 66 -6.48 -6.74 13.16
C LEU A 66 -7.22 -8.07 13.37
N ARG A 67 -8.40 -8.04 14.01
CA ARG A 67 -9.26 -9.21 14.16
C ARG A 67 -9.83 -9.69 12.82
N HIS A 68 -10.23 -8.77 11.95
CA HIS A 68 -10.72 -9.07 10.60
C HIS A 68 -9.67 -9.82 9.78
N TYR A 69 -8.40 -9.42 9.87
CA TYR A 69 -7.27 -10.08 9.22
C TYR A 69 -6.76 -11.35 9.97
N GLY A 70 -7.51 -11.86 10.94
CA GLY A 70 -7.18 -13.13 11.62
C GLY A 70 -6.08 -13.04 12.68
N VAL A 71 -5.68 -11.84 13.12
CA VAL A 71 -4.69 -11.69 14.19
C VAL A 71 -5.31 -12.11 15.52
N SER A 72 -4.65 -13.03 16.22
CA SER A 72 -5.14 -13.56 17.51
C SER A 72 -5.34 -12.46 18.55
N GLN A 73 -6.36 -12.61 19.41
CA GLN A 73 -6.70 -11.62 20.44
C GLN A 73 -5.54 -11.28 21.38
N LYS A 74 -4.67 -12.27 21.67
CA LYS A 74 -3.49 -12.08 22.50
C LYS A 74 -2.52 -11.06 21.89
N ILE A 75 -2.28 -11.16 20.58
CA ILE A 75 -1.41 -10.22 19.85
C ILE A 75 -2.10 -8.86 19.75
N VAL A 76 -3.39 -8.83 19.43
CA VAL A 76 -4.17 -7.58 19.39
C VAL A 76 -4.06 -6.81 20.72
N ASN A 77 -4.18 -7.50 21.86
CA ASN A 77 -4.03 -6.88 23.18
C ASN A 77 -2.61 -6.33 23.40
N ILE A 78 -1.57 -7.07 23.01
CA ILE A 78 -0.18 -6.60 23.12
C ILE A 78 0.01 -5.31 22.31
N ILE A 79 -0.51 -5.26 21.08
CA ILE A 79 -0.43 -4.08 20.22
C ILE A 79 -1.18 -2.90 20.87
N GLN A 80 -2.42 -3.10 21.32
CA GLN A 80 -3.21 -2.02 21.93
C GLN A 80 -2.57 -1.50 23.22
N ASN A 81 -2.08 -2.39 24.08
CA ASN A 81 -1.40 -2.01 25.32
C ASN A 81 -0.10 -1.23 25.06
N SER A 82 0.56 -1.44 23.91
CA SER A 82 1.75 -0.67 23.55
C SER A 82 1.46 0.81 23.28
N TYR A 83 0.20 1.15 23.01
CA TYR A 83 -0.24 2.51 22.76
C TYR A 83 -1.00 3.14 23.94
N ASP A 84 -1.39 2.34 24.93
CA ASP A 84 -2.19 2.80 26.07
C ASP A 84 -1.38 3.71 27.02
N GLY A 85 -2.00 4.79 27.48
CA GLY A 85 -1.36 5.78 28.38
C GLY A 85 -0.10 6.46 27.82
N LEU A 86 0.14 6.40 26.50
CA LEU A 86 1.29 7.03 25.88
C LEU A 86 1.25 8.54 26.04
N ASN A 87 2.38 9.10 26.48
CA ASN A 87 2.57 10.52 26.69
C ASN A 87 3.75 10.99 25.82
N CYS A 88 3.56 12.10 25.10
CA CYS A 88 4.55 12.64 24.18
C CYS A 88 4.94 14.07 24.58
N LYS A 89 6.15 14.47 24.19
CA LYS A 89 6.67 15.83 24.25
C LYS A 89 7.31 16.14 22.91
N ILE A 90 7.16 17.38 22.45
CA ILE A 90 7.74 17.83 21.19
C ILE A 90 8.96 18.70 21.50
N LEU A 91 10.10 18.36 20.90
CA LEU A 91 11.28 19.20 20.90
C LEU A 91 11.25 20.09 19.65
N HIS A 92 11.12 21.39 19.82
CA HIS A 92 11.11 22.34 18.71
C HIS A 92 11.96 23.57 19.06
N GLY A 93 12.96 23.88 18.23
CA GLY A 93 13.85 25.03 18.45
C GLY A 93 14.64 24.99 19.77
N GLY A 94 14.97 23.79 20.27
CA GLY A 94 15.66 23.60 21.55
C GLY A 94 14.76 23.69 22.79
N GLN A 95 13.47 24.00 22.62
CA GLN A 95 12.48 24.00 23.70
C GLN A 95 11.65 22.72 23.65
N VAL A 96 11.33 22.18 24.82
CA VAL A 96 10.50 20.98 24.98
C VAL A 96 9.12 21.41 25.46
N THR A 97 8.07 20.96 24.77
CA THR A 97 6.69 21.24 25.18
C THR A 97 6.32 20.49 26.46
N ASP A 98 5.22 20.90 27.08
CA ASP A 98 4.57 20.11 28.11
C ASP A 98 4.19 18.72 27.58
N THR A 99 4.10 17.77 28.52
CA THR A 99 3.63 16.42 28.22
C THR A 99 2.17 16.45 27.84
N PHE A 100 1.81 15.77 26.76
CA PHE A 100 0.42 15.50 26.42
C PHE A 100 0.19 14.03 26.11
N GLU A 101 -1.02 13.55 26.38
CA GLU A 101 -1.44 12.19 26.10
C GLU A 101 -1.70 11.99 24.60
N VAL A 102 -1.15 10.93 24.03
CA VAL A 102 -1.37 10.54 22.63
C VAL A 102 -2.63 9.69 22.55
N LYS A 103 -3.70 10.27 22.01
CA LYS A 103 -5.03 9.62 21.91
C LYS A 103 -5.26 8.86 20.62
N THR A 104 -4.60 9.26 19.54
CA THR A 104 -4.81 8.69 18.20
C THR A 104 -3.48 8.40 17.52
N GLY A 105 -3.56 7.58 16.48
CA GLY A 105 -2.45 7.26 15.63
C GLY A 105 -1.49 6.24 16.20
N VAL A 106 -0.54 5.88 15.34
CA VAL A 106 0.59 4.99 15.63
C VAL A 106 1.89 5.80 15.49
N SER A 107 2.89 5.45 16.29
CA SER A 107 4.17 6.15 16.27
C SER A 107 4.92 5.93 14.96
N GLN A 108 5.22 7.00 14.23
CA GLN A 108 6.06 6.93 13.04
C GLN A 108 7.48 6.42 13.40
N GLY A 109 8.07 5.58 12.55
CA GLY A 109 9.39 4.98 12.80
C GLY A 109 9.37 3.65 13.58
N TYR A 110 8.22 3.18 14.04
CA TYR A 110 8.07 1.80 14.52
C TYR A 110 7.82 0.85 13.35
N LEU A 111 8.52 -0.30 13.33
CA LEU A 111 8.34 -1.35 12.31
C LEU A 111 6.87 -1.80 12.21
N LEU A 112 6.16 -1.85 13.34
CA LEU A 112 4.76 -2.25 13.40
C LEU A 112 3.83 -1.22 12.77
N SER A 113 4.16 0.08 12.80
CA SER A 113 3.29 1.14 12.30
C SER A 113 3.04 1.02 10.80
N HIS A 114 4.08 0.66 10.03
CA HIS A 114 3.96 0.40 8.59
C HIS A 114 3.01 -0.77 8.30
N PHE A 115 3.13 -1.85 9.06
CA PHE A 115 2.22 -2.99 8.94
C PHE A 115 0.77 -2.62 9.30
N LEU A 116 0.57 -1.83 10.35
CA LEU A 116 -0.77 -1.37 10.74
C LEU A 116 -1.40 -0.47 9.66
N PHE A 117 -0.61 0.42 9.07
CA PHE A 117 -1.04 1.28 7.97
C PHE A 117 -1.41 0.47 6.72
N LEU A 118 -0.60 -0.53 6.36
CA LEU A 118 -0.87 -1.45 5.26
C LEU A 118 -2.26 -2.10 5.36
N LEU A 119 -2.64 -2.56 6.57
CA LEU A 119 -3.95 -3.19 6.79
C LEU A 119 -5.12 -2.22 6.63
N VAL A 120 -4.92 -0.96 7.00
CA VAL A 120 -5.93 0.09 6.84
C VAL A 120 -6.14 0.39 5.37
N ILE A 121 -5.07 0.60 4.61
CA ILE A 121 -5.15 0.86 3.16
C ILE A 121 -5.78 -0.32 2.43
N ASP A 122 -5.34 -1.55 2.72
CA ASP A 122 -5.92 -2.74 2.08
C ASP A 122 -7.43 -2.86 2.38
N TRP A 123 -7.85 -2.55 3.60
CA TRP A 123 -9.28 -2.57 3.95
C TRP A 123 -10.06 -1.47 3.23
N ILE A 124 -9.57 -0.23 3.22
CA ILE A 124 -10.22 0.90 2.53
C ILE A 124 -10.41 0.55 1.06
N MET A 125 -9.36 0.05 0.41
CA MET A 125 -9.40 -0.27 -0.99
C MET A 125 -10.34 -1.45 -1.26
N LYS A 126 -10.26 -2.55 -0.50
CA LYS A 126 -11.23 -3.65 -0.61
C LYS A 126 -12.67 -3.18 -0.49
N THR A 127 -12.97 -2.30 0.47
CA THR A 127 -14.33 -1.79 0.65
C THR A 127 -14.77 -0.87 -0.49
N SER A 128 -13.84 -0.06 -1.02
CA SER A 128 -14.13 0.91 -2.08
C SER A 128 -14.24 0.28 -3.46
N THR A 129 -13.52 -0.82 -3.72
CA THR A 129 -13.43 -1.45 -5.05
C THR A 129 -14.22 -2.75 -5.21
N SER A 130 -14.84 -3.28 -4.13
CA SER A 130 -15.55 -4.57 -4.12
C SER A 130 -16.77 -4.72 -5.06
N GLY A 131 -17.21 -3.65 -5.73
CA GLY A 131 -18.46 -3.62 -6.51
C GLY A 131 -18.34 -3.35 -8.00
N GLU A 132 -17.19 -2.90 -8.51
CA GLU A 132 -17.03 -2.57 -9.95
C GLU A 132 -15.81 -3.28 -10.55
N LYS A 133 -15.89 -3.57 -11.86
CA LYS A 133 -14.73 -4.03 -12.62
C LYS A 133 -13.85 -2.83 -12.91
N HIS A 134 -12.82 -2.64 -12.10
CA HIS A 134 -11.82 -1.60 -12.27
C HIS A 134 -10.65 -2.17 -13.07
N GLY A 135 -10.02 -1.40 -13.97
CA GLY A 135 -8.83 -1.86 -14.70
C GLY A 135 -8.98 -2.06 -16.21
N ILE A 136 -7.86 -2.33 -16.88
CA ILE A 136 -7.81 -2.59 -18.33
C ILE A 136 -7.77 -4.10 -18.58
N GLN A 137 -8.69 -4.60 -19.42
CA GLN A 137 -8.63 -6.00 -19.86
C GLN A 137 -7.42 -6.22 -20.77
N TRP A 138 -6.42 -6.95 -20.28
CA TRP A 138 -5.15 -7.25 -20.94
C TRP A 138 -5.26 -8.41 -21.94
N THR A 139 -6.01 -9.47 -21.58
CA THR A 139 -6.36 -10.59 -22.48
C THR A 139 -7.77 -11.10 -22.19
N ALA A 140 -8.24 -12.11 -22.92
CA ALA A 140 -9.54 -12.76 -22.66
C ALA A 140 -9.70 -13.28 -21.21
N ARG A 141 -8.62 -13.37 -20.42
CA ARG A 141 -8.61 -13.89 -19.04
C ARG A 141 -7.91 -13.00 -18.01
N ILE A 142 -7.22 -11.93 -18.41
CA ILE A 142 -6.40 -11.12 -17.51
C ILE A 142 -6.88 -9.67 -17.57
N GLN A 143 -7.12 -9.07 -16.40
CA GLN A 143 -7.50 -7.68 -16.20
C GLN A 143 -6.43 -7.04 -15.31
N LEU A 144 -5.90 -5.89 -15.72
CA LEU A 144 -4.98 -5.06 -14.94
C LEU A 144 -5.81 -4.08 -14.12
N ASP A 145 -6.12 -4.47 -12.89
CA ASP A 145 -6.93 -3.69 -11.96
C ASP A 145 -6.11 -2.57 -11.27
N ASP A 146 -6.77 -1.81 -10.39
CA ASP A 146 -6.22 -0.66 -9.65
C ASP A 146 -4.80 -0.88 -9.12
N LEU A 147 -3.96 0.16 -9.26
CA LEU A 147 -2.56 0.12 -8.83
C LEU A 147 -2.35 1.01 -7.60
N ASP A 148 -1.94 0.41 -6.49
CA ASP A 148 -1.77 1.10 -5.22
C ASP A 148 -0.29 1.36 -4.90
N LEU A 149 0.19 2.57 -5.22
CA LEU A 149 1.52 3.03 -4.87
C LEU A 149 1.56 3.53 -3.42
N VAL A 150 2.29 2.84 -2.55
CA VAL A 150 2.65 3.33 -1.22
C VAL A 150 4.18 3.46 -1.16
N ASP A 151 4.68 4.69 -1.29
CA ASP A 151 6.13 4.97 -1.23
C ASP A 151 6.51 5.65 0.11
N GLU A 152 7.62 5.22 0.69
CA GLU A 152 8.42 6.04 1.62
C GLU A 152 9.86 6.07 1.07
N HIS A 153 10.09 7.00 0.13
CA HIS A 153 11.36 7.40 -0.51
C HIS A 153 12.11 6.41 -1.43
N SER A 154 11.89 6.62 -2.74
CA SER A 154 12.83 6.66 -3.89
C SER A 154 13.97 5.64 -4.00
N GLY A 155 13.79 4.64 -4.89
CA GLY A 155 14.83 3.75 -5.41
C GLY A 155 15.19 4.01 -6.89
N SER A 156 16.42 3.67 -7.28
CA SER A 156 17.12 4.05 -8.53
C SER A 156 16.59 3.44 -9.85
N ASP A 157 16.58 4.28 -10.89
CA ASP A 157 15.98 4.13 -12.24
C ASP A 157 16.66 3.12 -13.20
N ALA A 158 17.83 2.57 -12.83
CA ALA A 158 18.68 1.81 -13.77
C ALA A 158 18.21 0.37 -14.02
N ASP A 159 17.78 -0.34 -12.98
CA ASP A 159 17.33 -1.74 -13.07
C ASP A 159 15.92 -1.85 -13.71
N VAL A 160 15.13 -0.78 -13.53
CA VAL A 160 13.79 -0.59 -14.10
C VAL A 160 13.82 -0.64 -15.63
N LYS A 161 14.77 0.07 -16.24
CA LYS A 161 14.91 0.16 -17.70
C LYS A 161 15.26 -1.18 -18.34
N ALA A 162 16.03 -2.02 -17.64
CA ALA A 162 16.40 -3.35 -18.14
C ALA A 162 15.18 -4.28 -18.17
N ARG A 163 14.42 -4.36 -17.07
CA ARG A 163 13.23 -5.23 -16.96
C ARG A 163 12.09 -4.80 -17.90
N ILE A 164 11.90 -3.48 -18.11
CA ILE A 164 10.96 -2.95 -19.12
C ILE A 164 11.38 -3.36 -20.54
N GLY A 165 12.69 -3.34 -20.84
CA GLY A 165 13.22 -3.79 -22.12
C GLY A 165 12.88 -5.26 -22.42
N GLU A 166 13.04 -6.12 -21.42
CA GLU A 166 12.74 -7.55 -21.52
C GLU A 166 11.24 -7.82 -21.69
N ALA A 167 10.38 -7.15 -20.92
CA ALA A 167 8.93 -7.27 -21.05
C ALA A 167 8.43 -6.81 -22.43
N ARG A 168 9.01 -5.73 -22.96
CA ARG A 168 8.71 -5.22 -24.31
C ARG A 168 9.17 -6.19 -25.41
N ALA A 169 10.31 -6.84 -25.23
CA ALA A 169 10.82 -7.84 -26.16
C ALA A 169 9.93 -9.11 -26.18
N ALA A 170 9.50 -9.60 -25.01
CA ALA A 170 8.60 -10.74 -24.90
C ALA A 170 7.23 -10.47 -25.57
N TYR A 171 6.68 -9.26 -25.41
CA TYR A 171 5.44 -8.84 -26.06
C TYR A 171 5.58 -8.76 -27.59
N LEU A 172 6.68 -8.23 -28.11
CA LEU A 172 6.94 -8.18 -29.56
C LEU A 172 7.09 -9.57 -30.17
N GLN A 173 7.60 -10.56 -29.42
CA GLN A 173 7.62 -11.95 -29.89
C GLN A 173 6.23 -12.57 -29.95
N LEU A 174 5.35 -12.26 -28.98
CA LEU A 174 3.95 -12.72 -28.99
C LEU A 174 3.11 -12.10 -30.12
N LYS A 175 3.44 -10.90 -30.60
CA LYS A 175 2.77 -10.23 -31.72
C LYS A 175 3.13 -10.82 -33.10
N ASN A 176 4.17 -11.66 -33.17
CA ASN A 176 4.71 -12.27 -34.40
C ASN A 176 4.37 -13.77 -34.55
N ILE A 177 3.45 -14.28 -33.73
CA ILE A 177 2.86 -15.62 -33.82
C ILE A 177 1.38 -15.44 -34.20
#